data_AF-A0A154BNX6-F1
#
_entry.id   AF-A0A154BNX6-F1
#
_cell.length_a   1.000
_cell.length_b   1.000
_cell.length_c   1.000
_cell.angle_alpha   90.00
_cell.angle_beta   90.00
_cell.angle_gamma   90.00
#
_symmetry.space_group_name_H-M   'P 1'
#
loop_
_entity.id
_entity.type
_entity.pdbx_description
1 polymer ?
#
loop_
_entity_poly.entity_id
_entity_poly.type
_entity_poly.pdbx_seq_one_letter_code
_entity_poly.pdbx_strand_id
1 'polypeptide(L)'
;MIAKRRITFLLLAGLAIAVIVYFSLLYLPMSLLPLHQKPTPQPIYDYYEIVDEAGGESLMTIPLIVNVGDELLTEDNRRFQVVKVIENKAYARRVADTLQLPGKK
;
A
#
# COMPACT_ATOMS: atom_id res chain seq x y z
N MET A 1 33.79 -54.65 -23.43
CA MET A 1 32.57 -54.05 -24.03
C MET A 1 31.47 -53.68 -23.03
N ILE A 2 31.38 -54.31 -21.85
CA ILE A 2 30.29 -54.10 -20.88
C ILE A 2 30.36 -52.72 -20.18
N ALA A 3 31.55 -52.21 -19.86
CA ALA A 3 31.73 -50.91 -19.21
C ALA A 3 31.28 -49.73 -20.10
N LYS A 4 31.60 -49.75 -21.40
CA LYS A 4 31.16 -48.73 -22.36
C LYS A 4 29.63 -48.67 -22.46
N ARG A 5 28.97 -49.84 -22.43
CA ARG A 5 27.50 -49.97 -22.48
C ARG A 5 26.84 -49.40 -21.21
N ARG A 6 27.42 -49.65 -20.03
CA ARG A 6 26.96 -49.09 -18.75
C ARG A 6 27.11 -47.57 -18.70
N ILE A 7 28.24 -47.04 -19.19
CA ILE A 7 28.48 -45.59 -19.24
C ILE A 7 27.50 -44.90 -20.19
N THR A 8 27.21 -45.48 -21.36
CA THR A 8 26.20 -44.92 -22.27
C THR A 8 24.79 -44.91 -21.67
N PHE A 9 24.41 -45.93 -20.89
CA PHE A 9 23.12 -45.93 -20.20
C PHE A 9 23.05 -44.87 -19.10
N LEU A 10 24.13 -44.63 -18.35
CA LEU A 10 24.19 -43.58 -17.33
C LEU A 10 24.09 -42.17 -17.95
N LEU A 11 24.74 -41.94 -19.10
CA LEU A 11 24.65 -40.66 -19.82
C LEU A 11 23.24 -40.40 -20.35
N LEU A 12 22.58 -41.41 -20.92
CA LEU A 12 21.20 -41.31 -21.39
C LEU A 12 20.21 -41.07 -20.23
N ALA A 13 20.40 -41.75 -19.10
CA ALA A 13 19.58 -41.53 -17.91
C ALA A 13 19.76 -40.11 -17.35
N GLY A 14 21.01 -39.62 -17.29
CA GLY A 14 21.29 -38.24 -16.88
C GLY A 14 20.64 -37.21 -17.79
N LEU A 15 20.69 -37.43 -19.11
CA LEU A 15 20.03 -36.56 -20.08
C LEU A 15 18.50 -36.56 -19.89
N ALA A 16 17.90 -37.74 -19.69
CA ALA A 16 16.47 -37.86 -19.46
C ALA A 16 16.03 -37.12 -18.17
N ILE A 17 16.81 -37.23 -17.09
CA ILE A 17 16.55 -36.51 -15.84
C ILE A 17 16.65 -35.00 -16.05
N ALA A 18 17.67 -34.53 -16.78
CA ALA A 18 17.83 -33.10 -17.08
C ALA A 18 16.64 -32.53 -17.88
N VAL A 19 16.12 -33.30 -18.85
CA VAL A 19 14.94 -32.92 -19.63
C VAL A 19 13.70 -32.84 -18.75
N ILE A 20 13.48 -33.82 -17.86
CA ILE A 20 12.35 -33.81 -16.93
C ILE A 20 12.40 -32.58 -16.02
N VAL A 21 13.57 -32.30 -15.43
CA VAL A 21 13.76 -31.12 -14.55
C VAL A 21 13.50 -29.82 -15.31
N TYR A 22 14.00 -29.70 -16.54
CA TYR A 22 13.77 -28.52 -17.39
C TYR A 22 12.29 -28.28 -17.66
N PHE A 23 11.55 -29.33 -18.05
CA PHE A 23 10.11 -29.21 -18.27
C PHE A 23 9.37 -28.90 -16.96
N SER A 24 9.72 -29.54 -15.84
CA SER A 24 9.12 -29.23 -14.53
C SER A 24 9.32 -27.77 -14.10
N LEU A 25 10.48 -27.18 -14.38
CA LEU A 25 10.74 -25.75 -14.14
C LEU A 25 9.90 -24.85 -15.05
N LEU A 26 9.69 -25.24 -16.30
CA LEU A 26 8.84 -24.51 -17.26
C LEU A 26 7.36 -24.51 -16.88
N TYR A 27 6.86 -25.60 -16.30
CA TYR A 27 5.49 -25.71 -15.83
C TYR A 27 5.28 -25.17 -14.41
N LEU A 28 6.34 -24.67 -13.76
CA LEU A 28 6.20 -24.06 -12.44
C LEU A 28 5.41 -22.75 -12.60
N PRO A 29 4.24 -22.62 -11.95
CA PRO A 29 3.40 -21.47 -12.17
C PRO A 29 4.07 -20.22 -11.58
N MET A 30 4.25 -19.19 -12.41
CA MET A 30 4.74 -17.86 -12.01
C MET A 30 3.85 -17.17 -10.97
N SER A 31 2.74 -17.79 -10.54
CA SER A 31 1.87 -17.33 -9.46
C SER A 31 2.51 -17.38 -8.07
N LEU A 32 3.68 -17.99 -7.92
CA LEU A 32 4.48 -17.92 -6.67
C LEU A 32 5.16 -16.55 -6.47
N LEU A 33 5.18 -15.70 -7.50
CA LEU A 33 5.66 -14.33 -7.38
C LEU A 33 4.53 -13.46 -6.79
N PRO A 34 4.79 -12.66 -5.74
CA PRO A 34 3.78 -11.77 -5.19
C PRO A 34 3.34 -10.79 -6.27
N LEU A 35 2.11 -10.96 -6.74
CA LEU A 35 1.48 -10.02 -7.65
C LEU A 35 1.38 -8.69 -6.91
N HIS A 36 2.13 -7.68 -7.35
CA HIS A 36 1.99 -6.33 -6.84
C HIS A 36 0.56 -5.85 -7.14
N GLN A 37 -0.33 -5.94 -6.14
CA GLN A 37 -1.70 -5.47 -6.28
C GLN A 37 -1.63 -3.95 -6.46
N LYS A 38 -2.16 -3.46 -7.59
CA LYS A 38 -2.41 -2.02 -7.71
C LYS A 38 -3.38 -1.61 -6.61
N PRO A 39 -3.17 -0.46 -5.93
CA PRO A 39 -4.13 0.04 -4.98
C PRO A 39 -5.50 0.16 -5.69
N THR A 40 -6.52 -0.44 -5.08
CA THR A 40 -7.90 -0.35 -5.56
C THR A 40 -8.34 1.12 -5.57
N PRO A 41 -9.11 1.58 -6.57
CA PRO A 41 -9.68 2.92 -6.57
C PRO A 41 -10.47 3.14 -5.27
N GLN A 42 -10.14 4.20 -4.54
CA GLN A 42 -10.89 4.57 -3.34
C GLN A 42 -12.22 5.20 -3.78
N PRO A 43 -13.36 4.82 -3.17
CA PRO A 43 -14.64 5.46 -3.46
C PRO A 43 -14.56 6.96 -3.12
N ILE A 44 -15.10 7.80 -4.00
CA ILE A 44 -15.24 9.24 -3.76
C ILE A 44 -16.62 9.48 -3.16
N TYR A 45 -16.66 10.15 -2.01
CA TYR A 45 -17.88 10.49 -1.30
C TYR A 45 -18.30 11.94 -1.58
N ASP A 46 -19.61 12.22 -1.50
CA ASP A 46 -20.16 13.56 -1.67
C ASP A 46 -19.73 14.52 -0.55
N TYR A 47 -19.45 13.97 0.63
CA TYR A 47 -18.96 14.70 1.80
C TYR A 47 -17.98 13.84 2.60
N TYR A 48 -17.05 14.53 3.27
CA TYR A 48 -16.16 13.94 4.26
C TYR A 48 -16.41 14.57 5.63
N GLU A 49 -16.49 13.73 6.65
CA GLU A 49 -16.52 14.14 8.05
C GLU A 49 -15.09 14.15 8.58
N ILE A 50 -14.61 15.32 9.01
CA ILE A 50 -13.31 15.46 9.66
C ILE A 50 -13.51 15.33 11.17
N VAL A 51 -12.76 14.44 11.79
CA VAL A 51 -12.89 14.07 13.20
C VAL A 51 -11.54 14.22 13.90
N ASP A 52 -11.53 14.72 15.13
CA ASP A 52 -10.33 14.72 15.97
C ASP A 52 -9.91 13.28 16.28
N GLU A 53 -8.67 12.92 15.95
CA GLU A 53 -8.09 11.60 16.23
C GLU A 53 -8.06 11.28 17.73
N ALA A 54 -7.88 12.29 18.59
CA ALA A 54 -7.74 12.08 20.03
C ALA A 54 -9.09 11.90 20.75
N GLY A 55 -10.05 12.79 20.46
CA GLY A 55 -11.34 12.84 21.15
C GLY A 55 -12.51 12.21 20.40
N GLY A 56 -12.39 11.96 19.10
CA GLY A 56 -13.52 11.54 18.25
C GLY A 56 -14.54 12.65 18.01
N GLU A 57 -14.22 13.90 18.36
CA GLU A 57 -15.08 15.06 18.13
C GLU A 57 -15.13 15.40 16.64
N SER A 58 -16.34 15.60 16.11
CA SER A 58 -16.52 16.06 14.72
C SER A 58 -16.08 17.51 14.61
N LEU A 59 -15.07 17.79 13.77
CA LEU A 59 -14.49 19.10 13.57
C LEU A 59 -15.21 19.87 12.46
N MET A 60 -15.53 19.20 11.35
CA MET A 60 -16.23 19.79 10.20
C MET A 60 -16.74 18.73 9.24
N THR A 61 -17.75 19.09 8.44
CA THR A 61 -18.21 18.30 7.30
C THR A 61 -18.05 19.11 6.03
N ILE A 62 -17.27 18.60 5.07
CA ILE A 62 -16.95 19.34 3.84
C ILE A 62 -17.25 18.52 2.57
N PRO A 63 -17.78 19.16 1.51
CA PRO A 63 -18.08 18.50 0.23
C PRO A 63 -16.84 18.50 -0.70
N LEU A 64 -15.66 18.24 -0.14
CA LEU A 64 -14.39 18.27 -0.85
C LEU A 64 -13.60 17.02 -0.49
N ILE A 65 -12.86 16.48 -1.46
CA ILE A 65 -11.98 15.32 -1.23
C ILE A 65 -10.90 15.71 -0.24
N VAL A 66 -10.73 14.89 0.79
CA VAL A 66 -9.73 15.08 1.84
C VAL A 66 -8.61 14.06 1.67
N ASN A 67 -7.37 14.54 1.70
CA ASN A 67 -6.18 13.72 1.61
C ASN A 67 -5.40 13.72 2.93
N VAL A 68 -4.63 12.66 3.14
CA VAL A 68 -3.66 12.64 4.25
C VAL A 68 -2.61 13.72 4.01
N GLY A 69 -2.35 14.53 5.04
CA GLY A 69 -1.46 15.69 4.99
C GLY A 69 -2.18 17.03 4.85
N ASP A 70 -3.47 17.03 4.46
CA ASP A 70 -4.27 18.25 4.39
C ASP A 70 -4.38 18.92 5.77
N GLU A 71 -4.38 20.25 5.78
CA GLU A 71 -4.49 21.04 6.99
C GLU A 71 -5.82 21.77 7.04
N LEU A 72 -6.38 21.85 8.25
CA LEU A 72 -7.59 22.60 8.51
C LEU A 72 -7.43 23.50 9.73
N LEU A 73 -8.10 24.65 9.68
CA LEU A 73 -8.20 25.60 10.77
C LEU A 73 -9.66 25.63 11.23
N THR A 74 -9.88 25.39 12.51
CA THR A 74 -11.22 25.50 13.10
C THR A 74 -11.56 26.95 13.43
N GLU A 75 -12.83 27.24 13.71
CA GLU A 75 -13.27 28.58 14.13
C GLU A 75 -12.54 29.10 15.37
N ASP A 76 -12.22 28.20 16.33
CA ASP A 76 -11.43 28.54 17.53
C ASP A 76 -9.93 28.76 17.26
N ASN A 77 -9.54 28.94 16.00
CA ASN A 77 -8.14 29.12 15.58
C ASN A 77 -7.23 27.95 16.01
N ARG A 78 -7.77 26.72 16.04
CA ARG A 78 -7.01 25.50 16.29
C ARG A 78 -6.66 24.86 14.95
N ARG A 79 -5.38 24.54 14.76
CA ARG A 79 -4.86 23.89 13.54
C ARG A 79 -4.79 22.38 13.73
N PHE A 80 -5.27 21.65 12.72
CA PHE A 80 -5.20 20.19 12.65
C PHE A 80 -4.68 19.76 11.28
N GLN A 81 -4.04 18.59 11.25
CA GLN A 81 -3.58 17.93 10.03
C GLN A 81 -4.21 16.56 9.91
N VAL A 82 -4.74 16.22 8.74
CA VAL A 82 -5.32 14.91 8.45
C VAL A 82 -4.22 13.86 8.43
N VAL A 83 -4.33 12.86 9.32
CA VAL A 83 -3.35 11.78 9.45
C VAL A 83 -3.84 10.46 8.86
N LYS A 84 -5.16 10.31 8.69
CA LYS A 84 -5.78 9.08 8.19
C LYS A 84 -7.13 9.37 7.54
N VAL A 85 -7.44 8.69 6.44
CA VAL A 85 -8.77 8.71 5.83
C VAL A 85 -9.28 7.26 5.77
N ILE A 86 -10.49 7.03 6.28
CA ILE A 86 -11.18 5.74 6.23
C ILE A 86 -12.59 6.02 5.74
N GLU A 87 -12.96 5.46 4.59
CA GLU A 87 -14.25 5.73 3.96
C GLU A 87 -14.47 7.25 3.81
N ASN A 88 -15.60 7.77 4.30
CA ASN A 88 -15.93 9.20 4.29
C ASN A 88 -15.44 9.94 5.55
N LYS A 89 -14.58 9.34 6.37
CA LYS A 89 -14.07 9.93 7.61
C LYS A 89 -12.58 10.25 7.51
N ALA A 90 -12.23 11.50 7.73
CA ALA A 90 -10.86 11.97 7.85
C ALA A 90 -10.53 12.22 9.32
N TYR A 91 -9.52 11.52 9.85
CA TYR A 91 -9.04 11.71 11.21
C TYR A 91 -7.90 12.71 11.18
N ALA A 92 -8.04 13.79 11.95
CA ALA A 92 -7.08 14.87 12.01
C ALA A 92 -6.46 14.97 13.41
N ARG A 93 -5.15 15.19 13.44
CA ARG A 93 -4.38 15.39 14.66
C ARG A 93 -4.10 16.87 14.85
N ARG A 94 -4.26 17.37 16.07
CA ARG A 94 -3.90 18.75 16.42
C ARG A 94 -2.42 19.00 16.18
N VAL A 95 -2.09 20.06 15.45
CA VAL A 95 -0.72 20.50 15.24
C VAL A 95 -0.42 21.61 16.24
N ALA A 96 0.55 21.37 17.12
CA ALA A 96 0.98 22.35 18.12
C ALA A 96 1.98 23.33 17.50
N ASP A 97 1.52 24.22 16.61
CA ASP A 97 2.36 25.29 16.08
C ASP A 97 1.89 26.65 16.59
N THR A 98 2.81 27.33 17.27
CA THR A 98 2.69 28.71 17.72
C THR A 98 2.44 29.58 16.49
N LEU A 99 1.23 30.13 16.33
CA LEU A 99 0.97 31.20 15.37
C LEU A 99 1.79 32.42 15.80
N GLN A 100 3.06 32.48 15.40
CA GLN A 100 3.78 33.74 15.28
C GLN A 100 3.13 34.46 14.10
N LEU A 101 2.02 35.15 14.38
CA LEU A 101 1.53 36.20 13.51
C LEU A 101 2.71 37.17 13.32
N PRO A 102 3.22 37.39 12.09
CA PRO A 102 4.23 38.41 11.89
C PRO A 102 3.59 39.75 12.31
N GLY A 103 4.10 40.31 13.41
CA GLY A 103 3.63 41.58 13.95
C GLY A 103 3.63 42.62 12.84
N LYS A 104 2.48 43.27 12.64
CA LYS A 104 2.43 44.55 11.93
C LYS A 104 3.41 45.50 12.64
N LYS A 105 4.49 45.86 11.95
CA LYS A 105 5.20 47.10 12.21
C LYS A 105 4.43 48.26 11.58
#